data_AF-A0A6J5ZN91-F1
#
_entry.id   AF-A0A6J5ZN91-F1
#
_cell.length_a   1.000
_cell.length_b   1.000
_cell.length_c   1.000
_cell.angle_alpha   90.00
_cell.angle_beta   90.00
_cell.angle_gamma   90.00
#
_symmetry.space_group_name_H-M   'P 1'
#
loop_
_entity.id
_entity.type
_entity.pdbx_description
1 polymer ?
#
loop_
_entity_poly.entity_id
_entity_poly.type
_entity_poly.pdbx_seq_one_letter_code
_entity_poly.pdbx_strand_id
1 'polypeptide(L)'
;MYQVSRGIYRELAPQIVTGRDGHEAVLRSSESAVERLATDRHYFAAPARSLFREIRIHFPIQDQARVWAVVRDYMAAAERALAELTTCGRDAFGNTLQCRATTRRGTSCRRLPSNANGYCPAHQHLGVTEELSAAA
;
A
#
# COMPACT_ATOMS: atom_id res chain seq x y z
N MET A 1 6.69 1.30 8.27
CA MET A 1 6.27 0.28 7.28
C MET A 1 6.73 -1.13 7.63
N TYR A 2 8.03 -1.37 7.86
CA TYR A 2 8.54 -2.69 8.30
C TYR A 2 7.81 -3.29 9.53
N GLN A 3 7.41 -2.47 10.49
CA GLN A 3 6.64 -2.94 11.66
C GLN A 3 5.25 -3.48 11.28
N VAL A 4 4.61 -2.94 10.24
CA VAL A 4 3.30 -3.41 9.75
C VAL A 4 3.45 -4.80 9.13
N SER A 5 4.38 -4.97 8.19
CA SER A 5 4.60 -6.27 7.54
C SER A 5 5.00 -7.36 8.54
N ARG A 6 5.86 -7.01 9.52
CA ARG A 6 6.23 -7.93 10.60
C ARG A 6 5.08 -8.22 11.56
N GLY A 7 4.21 -7.26 11.84
CA GLY A 7 3.00 -7.45 12.63
C GLY A 7 2.06 -8.47 11.98
N ILE A 8 1.75 -8.28 10.69
CA ILE A 8 0.95 -9.22 9.89
C ILE A 8 1.56 -10.63 9.98
N TYR A 9 2.85 -10.77 9.66
CA TYR A 9 3.51 -12.07 9.69
C TYR A 9 3.44 -12.72 11.08
N ARG A 10 3.77 -12.00 12.15
CA ARG A 10 3.80 -12.55 13.52
C ARG A 10 2.42 -13.04 13.97
N GLU A 11 1.36 -12.35 13.56
CA GLU A 11 -0.01 -12.69 13.94
C GLU A 11 -0.61 -13.85 13.14
N LEU A 12 -0.12 -14.05 11.91
CA LEU A 12 -0.56 -15.12 11.02
C LEU A 12 0.32 -16.38 11.10
N ALA A 13 1.59 -16.25 11.49
CA ALA A 13 2.57 -17.34 11.51
C ALA A 13 2.09 -18.63 12.17
N PRO A 14 1.32 -18.62 13.29
CA PRO A 14 0.84 -19.85 13.92
C PRO A 14 -0.13 -20.69 13.06
N GLN A 15 -0.71 -20.12 12.00
CA GLN A 15 -1.72 -20.77 11.15
C GLN A 15 -1.17 -21.24 9.80
N ILE A 16 0.12 -21.04 9.55
CA ILE A 16 0.76 -21.43 8.29
C ILE A 16 0.96 -22.95 8.27
N VAL A 17 0.43 -23.63 7.25
CA VAL A 17 0.48 -25.10 7.14
C VAL A 17 1.45 -25.63 6.08
N THR A 18 2.00 -24.76 5.24
CA THR A 18 2.90 -25.17 4.14
C THR A 18 4.39 -25.17 4.54
N GLY A 19 4.69 -25.23 5.84
CA GLY A 19 6.06 -25.29 6.35
C GLY A 19 6.89 -24.05 6.05
N ARG A 20 8.23 -24.22 6.02
CA ARG A 20 9.22 -23.14 5.90
C ARG A 20 8.98 -22.23 4.68
N ASP A 21 8.70 -22.83 3.53
CA ASP A 21 8.48 -22.07 2.28
C ASP A 21 7.21 -21.21 2.38
N GLY A 22 6.20 -21.69 3.12
CA GLY A 22 5.01 -20.90 3.46
C GLY A 22 5.32 -19.68 4.31
N HIS A 23 6.14 -19.86 5.35
CA HIS A 23 6.56 -18.74 6.21
C HIS A 23 7.31 -17.67 5.42
N GLU A 24 8.23 -18.09 4.54
CA GLU A 24 8.97 -17.18 3.68
C GLU A 24 8.04 -16.45 2.71
N ALA A 25 7.13 -17.16 2.04
CA ALA A 25 6.19 -16.59 1.09
C ALA A 25 5.25 -15.56 1.75
N VAL A 26 4.66 -15.90 2.91
CA VAL A 26 3.78 -14.97 3.65
C VAL A 26 4.52 -13.71 4.08
N LEU A 27 5.75 -13.86 4.61
CA LEU A 27 6.55 -12.72 5.01
C LEU A 27 6.90 -11.82 3.81
N ARG A 28 7.40 -12.42 2.72
CA ARG A 28 7.80 -11.69 1.51
C ARG A 28 6.61 -10.97 0.87
N SER A 29 5.46 -11.62 0.74
CA SER A 29 4.24 -10.98 0.24
C SER A 29 3.77 -9.84 1.15
N SER A 30 3.87 -10.01 2.47
CA SER A 30 3.53 -8.94 3.43
C SER A 30 4.46 -7.74 3.30
N GLU A 31 5.77 -7.97 3.15
CA GLU A 31 6.76 -6.91 2.95
C GLU A 31 6.52 -6.18 1.61
N SER A 32 6.34 -6.91 0.52
CA SER A 32 6.07 -6.36 -0.82
C SER A 32 4.79 -5.52 -0.86
N ALA A 33 3.69 -6.03 -0.30
CA ALA A 33 2.43 -5.29 -0.28
C ALA A 33 2.52 -4.00 0.56
N VAL A 34 3.18 -4.06 1.71
CA VAL A 34 3.35 -2.88 2.59
C VAL A 34 4.33 -1.87 1.99
N GLU A 35 5.37 -2.32 1.29
CA GLU A 35 6.29 -1.47 0.55
C GLU A 35 5.58 -0.76 -0.60
N ARG A 36 4.81 -1.50 -1.41
CA ARG A 36 4.01 -0.92 -2.50
C ARG A 36 2.98 0.07 -1.98
N LEU A 37 2.35 -0.20 -0.83
CA LEU A 37 1.46 0.76 -0.18
C LEU A 37 2.20 2.05 0.21
N ALA A 38 3.47 1.96 0.62
CA ALA A 38 4.26 3.12 1.02
C ALA A 38 4.73 3.97 -0.17
N THR A 39 5.10 3.32 -1.27
CA THR A 39 5.75 3.97 -2.44
C THR A 39 4.77 4.30 -3.56
N ASP A 40 3.70 3.51 -3.69
CA ASP A 40 2.78 3.57 -4.82
C ASP A 40 1.30 3.44 -4.39
N ARG A 41 0.92 4.17 -3.34
CA ARG A 41 -0.46 4.16 -2.82
C ARG A 41 -1.52 4.61 -3.83
N HIS A 42 -1.16 5.47 -4.78
CA HIS A 42 -2.14 6.05 -5.71
C HIS A 42 -2.53 5.07 -6.83
N TYR A 43 -1.66 4.12 -7.18
CA TYR A 43 -1.98 3.08 -8.15
C TYR A 43 -2.27 1.71 -7.50
N PHE A 44 -2.02 1.53 -6.20
CA PHE A 44 -2.25 0.26 -5.52
C PHE A 44 -3.71 0.11 -5.02
N ALA A 45 -4.61 -0.22 -5.94
CA ALA A 45 -6.00 -0.47 -5.61
C ALA A 45 -6.19 -1.72 -4.71
N ALA A 46 -6.97 -1.56 -3.63
CA ALA A 46 -7.38 -2.63 -2.72
C ALA A 46 -6.21 -3.48 -2.13
N PRO A 47 -5.29 -2.87 -1.36
CA PRO A 47 -4.07 -3.52 -0.87
C PRO A 47 -4.33 -4.79 -0.04
N ALA A 48 -5.34 -4.75 0.85
CA ALA A 48 -5.73 -5.91 1.65
C ALA A 48 -6.18 -7.09 0.80
N ARG A 49 -7.00 -6.84 -0.22
CA ARG A 49 -7.50 -7.88 -1.14
C ARG A 49 -6.38 -8.50 -1.94
N SER A 50 -5.44 -7.69 -2.40
CA SER A 50 -4.26 -8.15 -3.14
C SER A 50 -3.40 -9.05 -2.28
N LEU A 51 -3.01 -8.60 -1.07
CA LEU A 51 -2.20 -9.42 -0.16
C LEU A 51 -2.92 -10.73 0.23
N PHE A 52 -4.20 -10.66 0.59
CA PHE A 52 -4.96 -11.86 0.97
C PHE A 52 -4.98 -12.91 -0.15
N ARG A 53 -5.17 -12.49 -1.40
CA ARG A 53 -5.17 -13.40 -2.55
C ARG A 53 -3.85 -14.13 -2.73
N GLU A 54 -2.73 -13.44 -2.49
CA GLU A 54 -1.40 -14.03 -2.57
C GLU A 54 -1.17 -15.07 -1.46
N ILE A 55 -1.52 -14.75 -0.22
CA ILE A 55 -1.08 -15.56 0.92
C ILE A 55 -2.06 -16.67 1.33
N ARG A 56 -3.33 -16.60 0.93
CA ARG A 56 -4.40 -17.50 1.43
C ARG A 56 -4.11 -18.99 1.22
N ILE A 57 -3.32 -19.35 0.21
CA ILE A 57 -2.94 -20.73 -0.09
C ILE A 57 -2.10 -21.37 1.02
N HIS A 58 -1.43 -20.57 1.84
CA HIS A 58 -0.61 -21.05 2.95
C HIS A 58 -1.41 -21.36 4.22
N PHE A 59 -2.72 -21.13 4.20
CA PHE A 59 -3.62 -21.26 5.34
C PHE A 59 -4.74 -22.26 5.05
N PRO A 60 -5.18 -23.03 6.07
CA PRO A 60 -6.37 -23.86 5.96
C PRO A 60 -7.61 -23.03 5.64
N ILE A 61 -8.56 -23.62 4.90
CA ILE A 61 -9.78 -22.92 4.48
C ILE A 61 -10.59 -22.38 5.68
N GLN A 62 -10.59 -23.11 6.80
CA GLN A 62 -11.29 -22.70 8.03
C GLN A 62 -10.70 -21.44 8.69
N ASP A 63 -9.41 -21.16 8.47
CA ASP A 63 -8.71 -20.02 9.06
C ASP A 63 -8.72 -18.79 8.13
N GLN A 64 -9.08 -18.94 6.85
CA GLN A 64 -9.00 -17.86 5.87
C GLN A 64 -9.86 -16.64 6.23
N ALA A 65 -10.98 -16.82 6.94
CA ALA A 65 -11.79 -15.70 7.43
C ALA A 65 -11.04 -14.85 8.48
N ARG A 66 -10.31 -15.50 9.38
CA ARG A 66 -9.43 -14.81 10.35
C ARG A 66 -8.26 -14.14 9.64
N VAL A 67 -7.62 -14.84 8.70
CA VAL A 67 -6.50 -14.30 7.90
C VAL A 67 -6.94 -13.03 7.17
N TRP A 68 -8.12 -13.04 6.56
CA TRP A 68 -8.70 -11.87 5.93
C TRP A 68 -8.88 -10.70 6.90
N ALA A 69 -9.43 -10.94 8.09
CA ALA A 69 -9.63 -9.90 9.10
C ALA A 69 -8.30 -9.26 9.51
N VAL A 70 -7.28 -10.06 9.81
CA VAL A 70 -5.94 -9.57 10.17
C VAL A 70 -5.36 -8.72 9.04
N VAL A 71 -5.32 -9.25 7.81
CA VAL A 71 -4.76 -8.52 6.65
C VAL A 71 -5.50 -7.19 6.43
N ARG A 72 -6.84 -7.21 6.47
CA ARG A 72 -7.68 -6.02 6.31
C ARG A 72 -7.35 -4.98 7.38
N ASP A 73 -7.28 -5.39 8.64
CA ASP A 73 -7.15 -4.46 9.77
C ASP A 73 -5.76 -3.81 9.81
N TYR A 74 -4.69 -4.58 9.55
CA TYR A 74 -3.34 -4.01 9.43
C TYR A 74 -3.19 -3.09 8.22
N MET A 75 -3.72 -3.47 7.05
CA MET A 75 -3.65 -2.63 5.86
C MET A 75 -4.43 -1.33 6.05
N ALA A 76 -5.63 -1.39 6.64
CA ALA A 76 -6.41 -0.20 6.95
C ALA A 76 -5.69 0.70 7.98
N ALA A 77 -5.01 0.12 8.97
CA ALA A 77 -4.19 0.89 9.91
C ALA A 77 -3.00 1.57 9.22
N ALA A 78 -2.32 0.87 8.32
CA ALA A 78 -1.22 1.42 7.53
C ALA A 78 -1.67 2.54 6.59
N GLU A 79 -2.82 2.39 5.92
CA GLU A 79 -3.43 3.42 5.10
C GLU A 79 -3.73 4.69 5.89
N ARG A 80 -4.31 4.56 7.10
CA ARG A 80 -4.56 5.70 7.99
C ARG A 80 -3.28 6.41 8.41
N ALA A 81 -2.27 5.65 8.84
CA ALA A 81 -0.97 6.21 9.23
C ALA A 81 -0.30 6.96 8.05
N LEU A 82 -0.38 6.41 6.84
CA LEU A 82 0.12 7.08 5.64
C LEU A 82 -0.70 8.34 5.31
N ALA A 83 -2.03 8.29 5.44
CA ALA A 83 -2.87 9.46 5.22
C ALA A 83 -2.47 10.63 6.15
N GLU A 84 -2.23 10.35 7.43
CA GLU A 84 -1.74 11.33 8.41
C GLU A 84 -0.38 11.91 8.00
N LEU A 85 0.61 11.07 7.67
CA LEU A 85 1.93 11.53 7.20
C LEU A 85 1.82 12.41 5.96
N THR A 86 1.00 11.99 4.99
CA THR A 86 0.82 12.75 3.74
C THR A 86 0.16 14.10 3.98
N THR A 87 -0.76 14.19 4.96
CA THR A 87 -1.39 15.47 5.38
C THR A 87 -0.34 16.46 5.92
N CYS A 88 0.69 15.96 6.59
CA CYS A 88 1.83 16.74 7.05
C CYS A 88 2.89 16.98 5.95
N GLY A 89 2.60 16.62 4.70
CA GLY A 89 3.50 16.80 3.56
C GLY A 89 4.69 15.85 3.52
N ARG A 90 4.62 14.71 4.22
CA ARG A 90 5.71 13.73 4.29
C ARG A 90 5.28 12.36 3.76
N ASP A 91 6.24 11.63 3.21
CA ASP A 91 6.07 10.22 2.83
C ASP A 91 6.35 9.27 4.01
N ALA A 92 6.26 7.96 3.74
CA ALA A 92 6.52 6.90 4.71
C ALA A 92 7.97 6.85 5.24
N PHE A 93 8.90 7.52 4.55
CA PHE A 93 10.32 7.58 4.88
C PHE A 93 10.71 8.93 5.53
N GLY A 94 9.75 9.84 5.69
CA GLY A 94 9.97 11.18 6.25
C GLY A 94 10.44 12.22 5.26
N ASN A 95 10.53 11.89 3.97
CA ASN A 95 10.86 12.87 2.93
C ASN A 95 9.68 13.77 2.64
N THR A 96 9.94 14.99 2.18
CA THR A 96 8.89 15.89 1.69
C THR A 96 8.24 15.33 0.44
N LEU A 97 6.91 15.31 0.39
CA LEU A 97 6.16 14.87 -0.77
C LEU A 97 6.42 15.75 -1.99
N GLN A 98 6.45 15.13 -3.17
CA GLN A 98 6.59 15.80 -4.45
C GLN A 98 5.41 15.47 -5.35
N CYS A 99 4.98 16.45 -6.13
CA CYS A 99 3.94 16.27 -7.13
C CYS A 99 4.38 15.26 -8.21
N ARG A 100 3.49 14.31 -8.53
CA ARG A 100 3.71 13.24 -9.52
C ARG A 100 3.92 13.74 -10.96
N ALA A 101 3.55 14.99 -11.25
CA ALA A 101 3.65 15.57 -12.59
C ALA A 101 5.09 15.88 -13.01
N THR A 102 5.35 15.70 -14.30
CA THR A 102 6.54 16.22 -14.98
C THR A 102 6.20 17.54 -15.67
N THR A 103 7.07 18.54 -15.55
CA THR A 103 6.88 19.85 -16.20
C THR A 103 7.15 19.75 -17.71
N ARG A 104 6.75 20.78 -18.48
CA ARG A 104 7.02 20.88 -19.92
C ARG A 104 8.52 20.82 -20.29
N ARG A 105 9.42 21.04 -19.33
CA ARG A 105 10.88 20.94 -19.50
C ARG A 105 11.42 19.53 -19.16
N GLY A 106 10.56 18.55 -18.91
CA GLY A 106 10.95 17.18 -18.56
C GLY A 106 11.44 17.00 -17.11
N THR A 107 11.31 18.03 -16.26
CA THR A 107 11.74 17.96 -14.84
C THR A 107 10.57 17.68 -13.91
N SER A 108 10.81 16.93 -12.82
CA SER A 108 9.78 16.62 -11.81
C SER A 108 9.26 17.87 -11.11
N CYS A 109 7.94 17.92 -10.90
CA CYS A 109 7.32 19.03 -10.19
C CYS A 109 7.67 19.00 -8.69
N ARG A 110 8.25 20.09 -8.17
CA ARG A 110 8.67 20.20 -6.76
C ARG A 110 7.61 20.77 -5.82
N ARG A 111 6.39 21.02 -6.31
CA ARG A 111 5.29 21.55 -5.49
C ARG A 111 4.74 20.47 -4.59
N LEU A 112 4.28 20.86 -3.40
CA LEU A 112 3.61 19.95 -2.46
C LEU A 112 2.31 19.43 -3.10
N PRO A 113 2.12 18.12 -3.19
CA PRO A 113 0.89 17.54 -3.72
C PRO A 113 -0.25 17.53 -2.70
N SER A 114 -1.47 17.37 -3.22
CA SER A 114 -2.61 16.96 -2.39
C SER A 114 -2.56 15.47 -2.07
N ASN A 115 -3.16 15.08 -0.95
CA ASN A 115 -3.26 13.68 -0.53
C ASN A 115 -4.18 12.84 -1.39
N ALA A 116 -5.12 13.46 -2.11
CA ALA A 116 -6.14 12.74 -2.87
C ALA A 116 -5.50 11.92 -4.00
N ASN A 117 -4.69 12.58 -4.83
CA ASN A 117 -4.16 12.00 -6.05
C ASN A 117 -2.66 12.25 -6.26
N GLY A 118 -1.96 12.88 -5.32
CA GLY A 118 -0.51 13.09 -5.45
C GLY A 118 -0.14 14.18 -6.48
N TYR A 119 -1.10 14.97 -6.95
CA TYR A 119 -0.87 16.15 -7.77
C TYR A 119 -1.00 17.44 -6.95
N CYS A 120 -0.17 18.44 -7.25
CA CYS A 120 -0.33 19.79 -6.70
C CYS A 120 -1.53 20.51 -7.35
N PRO A 121 -2.02 21.63 -6.78
CA PRO A 121 -3.19 22.35 -7.31
C PRO A 121 -3.12 22.69 -8.81
N ALA A 122 -1.93 23.01 -9.32
CA ALA A 122 -1.75 23.34 -10.74
C ALA A 122 -1.81 22.13 -11.69
N HIS A 123 -1.64 20.91 -11.16
CA HIS A 123 -1.64 19.67 -11.95
C HIS A 123 -2.85 18.77 -11.64
N GLN A 124 -3.88 19.30 -10.97
CA GLN A 124 -5.09 18.53 -10.66
C GLN A 124 -5.80 17.97 -11.91
N HIS A 125 -5.71 18.67 -13.04
CA HIS A 125 -6.25 18.20 -14.31
C HIS A 125 -5.68 16.84 -14.76
N LEU A 126 -4.43 16.51 -14.39
CA LEU A 126 -3.83 15.21 -14.72
C LEU A 126 -4.51 14.07 -13.95
N GLY A 127 -4.81 14.27 -12.65
CA GLY A 127 -5.53 13.29 -11.85
C GLY A 127 -6.93 12.99 -12.39
N VAL A 128 -7.66 14.03 -12.81
CA VAL A 128 -8.99 13.85 -13.45
C VAL A 128 -8.88 13.01 -14.73
N THR A 129 -7.83 13.23 -15.52
CA THR A 129 -7.62 12.47 -16.75
C THR A 129 -7.32 10.99 -16.46
N GLU A 130 -6.50 10.72 -15.43
CA GLU A 130 -6.19 9.36 -14.99
C GLU A 130 -7.43 8.61 -14.51
N GLU A 131 -8.28 9.26 -13.69
CA GLU A 131 -9.52 8.67 -13.18
C GLU A 131 -10.48 8.28 -14.32
N LEU A 132 -10.64 9.15 -15.33
CA LEU A 132 -11.45 8.88 -16.52
C LEU A 132 -10.88 7.70 -17.32
N SER A 133 -9.56 7.62 -17.46
CA SER A 133 -8.92 6.52 -18.20
C SER A 133 -9.03 5.17 -17.49
N ALA A 134 -9.06 5.16 -16.15
CA ALA A 134 -9.21 3.92 -15.37
C ALA A 134 -10.66 3.39 -15.35
N ALA A 135 -11.65 4.24 -15.65
CA ALA A 135 -13.06 3.89 -15.69
C ALA A 135 -13.56 3.41 -17.08
N ALA A 136 -12.75 3.57 -18.12
CA ALA A 136 -13.01 3.14 -19.49
C ALA A 136 -12.54 1.70 -19.74
#